data_AF-A0A661QY46-F1
#
_entry.id   AF-A0A661QY46-F1
#
_cell.length_a   1.000
_cell.length_b   1.000
_cell.length_c   1.000
_cell.angle_alpha   90.00
_cell.angle_beta   90.00
_cell.angle_gamma   90.00
#
_symmetry.space_group_name_H-M   'P 1'
#
loop_
_entity.id
_entity.type
_entity.pdbx_description
1 polymer ?
#
loop_
_entity_poly.entity_id
_entity_poly.type
_entity_poly.pdbx_seq_one_letter_code
_entity_poly.pdbx_strand_id
1 'polypeptide(L)' 'MCHANLDLYQERIMKEQGLKGSLPVFYFTELIGLALGHKDARKWIKMHFVDSSALLAEGLEGALA' A
#
# COMPACT_ATOMS: atom_id res chain seq x y z
N MET A 1 13.46 -0.57 8.01
CA MET A 1 12.70 -1.74 8.51
C MET A 1 11.21 -1.48 8.78
N CYS A 2 10.75 -0.23 8.92
CA CYS A 2 9.34 0.07 9.25
C CYS A 2 8.33 -0.49 8.24
N HIS A 3 8.57 -0.34 6.94
CA HIS A 3 7.65 -0.79 5.89
C HIS A 3 7.38 -2.31 5.97
N ALA A 4 8.43 -3.13 5.94
CA ALA A 4 8.28 -4.58 6.02
C ALA A 4 7.59 -5.05 7.32
N ASN A 5 7.88 -4.40 8.45
CA ASN A 5 7.23 -4.72 9.72
C ASN A 5 5.72 -4.43 9.70
N LEU A 6 5.31 -3.34 9.04
CA LEU A 6 3.91 -2.97 8.93
C LEU A 6 3.19 -3.78 7.86
N ASP A 7 3.84 -4.24 6.80
CA ASP A 7 3.20 -4.97 5.68
C ASP A 7 3.11 -6.48 5.94
N LEU A 8 4.23 -7.13 6.28
CA LEU A 8 4.32 -8.59 6.34
C LEU A 8 3.46 -9.24 7.43
N TYR A 9 3.35 -8.59 8.59
CA TYR A 9 2.77 -9.21 9.79
C TYR A 9 1.29 -8.90 10.01
N GLN A 10 0.63 -8.16 9.11
CA GLN A 10 -0.75 -7.71 9.36
C GLN A 10 -1.72 -8.86 9.55
N GLU A 11 -1.69 -9.87 8.69
CA GLU A 11 -2.61 -11.01 8.79
C GLU A 11 -2.52 -11.67 10.17
N ARG A 12 -1.29 -11.91 10.65
CA ARG A 12 -1.04 -12.47 11.98
C ARG A 12 -1.58 -11.56 13.08
N ILE A 13 -1.24 -10.27 13.06
CA ILE A 13 -1.65 -9.31 14.10
C ILE A 13 -3.17 -9.15 14.12
N MET A 14 -3.82 -9.01 12.96
CA MET A 14 -5.27 -8.87 12.87
C MET A 14 -5.98 -10.08 13.48
N LYS A 15 -5.49 -11.29 13.20
CA LYS A 15 -6.00 -12.54 13.79
C LYS A 15 -5.81 -12.59 15.31
N GLU A 16 -4.62 -12.27 15.81
CA GLU A 16 -4.30 -12.30 17.25
C GLU A 16 -5.10 -11.25 18.04
N GLN A 17 -5.39 -10.10 17.44
CA GLN A 17 -6.10 -8.99 18.07
C GLN A 17 -7.62 -9.02 17.83
N GLY A 18 -8.13 -9.97 17.03
CA GLY A 18 -9.54 -10.01 16.64
C GLY A 18 -9.99 -8.81 15.80
N LEU A 19 -9.07 -8.14 15.11
CA LEU A 19 -9.33 -7.01 14.23
C LEU A 19 -9.73 -7.49 12.83
N LYS A 20 -10.46 -6.64 12.12
CA LYS A 20 -10.87 -6.89 10.73
C LYS A 20 -10.34 -5.79 9.83
N GLY A 21 -10.03 -6.16 8.59
CA GLY A 21 -9.55 -5.25 7.55
C GLY A 21 -8.06 -5.37 7.30
N SER A 22 -7.53 -4.39 6.57
CA SER A 22 -6.12 -4.27 6.22
C SER A 22 -5.70 -2.80 6.25
N LEU A 23 -4.40 -2.56 6.42
CA LEU A 23 -3.80 -1.23 6.38
C LEU A 23 -2.80 -1.18 5.22
N PRO A 24 -3.16 -0.66 4.04
CA PRO A 24 -2.20 -0.43 2.96
C PRO A 24 -0.98 0.39 3.44
N VAL A 25 0.24 -0.08 3.16
CA VAL A 25 1.48 0.58 3.57
C VAL A 25 2.29 0.94 2.34
N PHE A 26 2.63 2.21 2.17
CA PHE A 26 3.48 2.66 1.06
C PHE A 26 4.81 3.15 1.59
N TYR A 27 5.90 2.81 0.91
CA TYR A 27 7.18 3.46 1.12
C TYR A 27 7.16 4.83 0.44
N PHE A 28 7.76 5.83 1.08
CA PHE A 28 7.63 7.22 0.61
C PHE A 28 8.15 7.43 -0.83
N THR A 29 9.14 6.65 -1.28
CA THR A 29 9.63 6.72 -2.66
C THR A 29 8.65 6.13 -3.68
N GLU A 30 7.80 5.19 -3.27
CA GLU A 30 6.71 4.68 -4.13
C GLU A 30 5.67 5.77 -4.34
N LEU A 31 5.34 6.53 -3.29
CA LEU A 31 4.43 7.67 -3.39
C LEU A 31 4.99 8.78 -4.29
N ILE A 32 6.29 9.09 -4.15
CA ILE A 32 6.97 10.02 -5.06
C ILE A 32 6.93 9.49 -6.50
N GLY A 33 7.20 8.19 -6.70
CA GLY A 33 7.11 7.54 -7.99
C GLY A 33 5.72 7.66 -8.62
N LEU A 34 4.66 7.45 -7.83
CA LEU A 34 3.28 7.67 -8.29
C LEU A 34 3.04 9.13 -8.68
N ALA A 35 3.42 10.08 -7.82
CA ALA A 35 3.21 11.51 -8.06
C ALA A 35 3.92 12.02 -9.32
N LEU A 36 5.08 11.46 -9.66
CA LEU A 36 5.86 11.79 -10.85
C LEU A 36 5.46 10.96 -12.09
N GLY A 37 4.45 10.09 -12.00
CA GLY A 37 4.04 9.23 -13.11
C GLY A 37 5.08 8.16 -13.50
N HIS A 38 5.90 7.70 -12.56
CA HIS A 38 6.91 6.68 -12.82
C HIS A 38 6.25 5.36 -13.27
N LYS A 39 6.62 4.86 -14.45
CA LYS A 39 6.01 3.68 -15.10
C LYS A 39 5.96 2.43 -14.21
N ASP A 40 6.96 2.24 -13.35
CA ASP A 40 7.06 1.06 -12.49
C ASP A 40 6.43 1.24 -11.11
N ALA A 41 5.96 2.45 -10.74
CA ALA A 41 5.45 2.71 -9.39
C ALA A 41 4.27 1.79 -9.03
N ARG A 42 3.34 1.59 -9.97
CA ARG A 42 2.22 0.65 -9.77
C ARG A 42 2.67 -0.81 -9.68
N LYS A 43 3.79 -1.17 -10.31
CA LYS A 43 4.35 -2.53 -10.22
C LYS A 43 4.94 -2.77 -8.82
N TRP A 44 5.64 -1.78 -8.25
CA TRP A 44 6.23 -1.90 -6.92
C TRP A 44 5.19 -2.17 -5.84
N ILE A 45 4.09 -1.42 -5.87
CA ILE A 45 2.99 -1.55 -4.91
C ILE A 45 2.31 -2.92 -4.99
N LYS A 46 2.21 -3.51 -6.18
CA LYS A 46 1.64 -4.86 -6.35
C LYS A 46 2.49 -5.97 -5.70
N MET A 47 3.70 -5.67 -5.24
CA MET A 47 4.57 -6.62 -4.55
C MET A 47 4.35 -6.63 -3.03
N HIS A 48 3.52 -5.73 -2.49
CA HIS A 48 3.20 -5.69 -1.07
C HIS A 48 2.38 -6.93 -0.67
N PHE A 49 2.53 -7.36 0.59
CA PHE A 49 1.78 -8.48 1.16
C PHE A 49 0.31 -8.11 1.37
N VAL A 50 0.03 -6.83 1.63
CA VAL A 50 -1.32 -6.31 1.78
C VAL A 50 -1.79 -5.68 0.47
N ASP A 51 -2.94 -6.16 -0.04
CA ASP A 51 -3.52 -5.57 -1.23
C ASP A 51 -3.93 -4.11 -1.00
N SER A 52 -3.42 -3.25 -1.87
CA SER A 52 -3.57 -1.80 -1.81
C SER A 52 -4.31 -1.23 -3.03
N SER A 53 -4.89 -2.12 -3.85
CA SER A 53 -5.46 -1.77 -5.16
C SER A 53 -6.67 -0.84 -5.05
N ALA A 54 -7.55 -1.07 -4.07
CA ALA A 54 -8.74 -0.27 -3.82
C ALA A 54 -8.38 1.18 -3.45
N LEU A 55 -7.46 1.37 -2.51
CA LEU A 55 -7.03 2.71 -2.09
C LEU A 55 -6.35 3.48 -3.21
N LEU A 56 -5.57 2.79 -4.07
CA LEU A 56 -4.99 3.42 -5.25
C LEU A 56 -6.05 3.86 -6.26
N ALA A 57 -7.13 3.11 -6.43
CA ALA A 57 -8.22 3.51 -7.32
C ALA A 57 -8.88 4.80 -6.80
N GLU A 58 -9.23 4.83 -5.51
CA GLU A 58 -9.85 5.99 -4.86
C GLU A 58 -8.95 7.25 -4.90
N GLY A 59 -7.65 7.10 -4.60
CA GLY A 59 -6.72 8.23 -4.53
C GLY A 59 -6.29 8.81 -5.88
N LEU A 60 -6.25 8.01 -6.94
CA LEU A 60 -5.88 8.47 -8.29
C LEU A 60 -7.04 9.16 -9.02
N GLU A 61 -8.29 8.86 -8.68
CA GLU A 61 -9.46 9.59 -9.21
C GLU A 61 -9.44 11.07 -8.79
N GLY A 62 -8.86 11.39 -7.63
CA GLY A 62 -8.72 12.78 -7.15
C GLY A 62 -7.43 13.49 -7.60
N ALA A 63 -6.41 12.78 -8.07
CA ALA A 63 -5.12 13.36 -8.46
C ALA A 63 -5.00 13.71 -9.96
N LEU A 64 -5.98 13.29 -10.77
CA LEU A 64 -6.07 13.54 -12.21
C LEU A 64 -7.28 14.39 -12.62
N ALA A 65 -8.02 14.95 -11.65
CA ALA A 65 -9.02 16.00 -11.84
C ALA A 65 -8.40 17.37 -11.54
#